data_AF-A0A183M8D6-F1
#
_entry.id   AF-A0A183M8D6-F1
#
_cell.length_a   1.000
_cell.length_b   1.000
_cell.length_c   1.000
_cell.angle_alpha   90.00
_cell.angle_beta   90.00
_cell.angle_gamma   90.00
#
_symmetry.space_group_name_H-M   'P 1'
#
loop_
_entity.id
_entity.type
_entity.pdbx_description
1 polymer ?
#
loop_
_entity_poly.entity_id
_entity_poly.type
_entity_poly.pdbx_seq_one_letter_code
_entity_poly.pdbx_strand_id
1 'polypeptide(L)'
;DKIQERRNKNAAINTSRTRAEKAKAQAEYAKVNKQVKRSIRTDKRKYVEDLAKTAEKAAREGNMRKLYDITKKLSENCRKPERPVKSKDVKVITKIEEQQNRPNRKSPDHCETLN
;
A
#
# COMPACT_ATOMS: atom_id res chain seq x y z
N ASP A 1 -16.70 -0.23 -5.61
CA ASP A 1 -15.37 -0.10 -4.97
C ASP A 1 -14.78 -1.40 -4.44
N LYS A 2 -13.54 -1.70 -4.84
CA LYS A 2 -12.78 -2.87 -4.36
C LYS A 2 -12.56 -2.87 -2.84
N ILE A 3 -12.55 -1.67 -2.23
CA ILE A 3 -12.47 -1.50 -0.78
C ILE A 3 -13.76 -1.99 -0.11
N GLN A 4 -14.91 -1.64 -0.66
CA GLN A 4 -16.21 -2.08 -0.15
C GLN A 4 -16.40 -3.58 -0.34
N GLU A 5 -15.98 -4.12 -1.48
CA GLU A 5 -15.99 -5.57 -1.74
C GLU A 5 -15.17 -6.35 -0.70
N ARG A 6 -13.95 -5.88 -0.37
CA ARG A 6 -13.13 -6.47 0.69
C ARG A 6 -13.85 -6.45 2.05
N ARG A 7 -14.57 -5.38 2.38
CA ARG A 7 -15.34 -5.27 3.64
C ARG A 7 -16.48 -6.29 3.67
N ASN A 8 -17.22 -6.43 2.56
CA ASN A 8 -18.32 -7.39 2.47
C ASN A 8 -17.82 -8.84 2.60
N LYS A 9 -16.70 -9.20 1.96
CA LYS A 9 -16.10 -10.54 2.10
C LYS A 9 -15.61 -10.81 3.54
N ASN A 10 -15.14 -9.78 4.24
CA ASN A 10 -14.76 -9.90 5.65
C ASN A 10 -15.99 -10.13 6.56
N ALA A 11 -17.11 -9.48 6.26
CA ALA A 11 -18.36 -9.70 6.97
C ALA A 11 -18.86 -11.15 6.79
N ALA A 12 -18.76 -11.71 5.58
CA ALA A 12 -19.11 -13.11 5.32
C ALA A 12 -18.27 -14.12 6.13
N ILE A 13 -16.98 -13.84 6.36
CA ILE A 13 -16.14 -14.66 7.25
C ILE A 13 -16.66 -14.58 8.69
N ASN A 14 -17.01 -13.39 9.17
CA ASN A 14 -17.48 -13.20 10.54
C ASN A 14 -18.85 -13.83 10.81
N THR A 15 -19.74 -13.86 9.81
CA THR A 15 -21.10 -14.41 9.94
C THR A 15 -21.18 -15.92 9.70
N SER A 16 -20.21 -16.50 9.01
CA SER A 16 -20.19 -17.93 8.70
C SER A 16 -20.19 -18.82 9.95
N ARG A 17 -21.00 -19.88 9.91
CA ARG A 17 -21.25 -20.75 11.07
C ARG A 17 -20.34 -21.99 11.06
N THR A 18 -20.14 -22.59 9.89
CA THR A 18 -19.34 -23.82 9.77
C THR A 18 -17.88 -23.53 9.39
N ARG A 19 -16.96 -24.45 9.74
CA ARG A 19 -15.53 -24.31 9.40
C ARG A 19 -15.29 -24.34 7.88
N ALA A 20 -16.09 -25.11 7.15
CA ALA A 20 -16.01 -25.21 5.69
C ALA A 20 -16.41 -23.90 5.00
N GLU A 21 -17.48 -23.24 5.45
CA GLU A 21 -17.89 -21.92 4.96
C GLU A 21 -16.82 -20.85 5.24
N LYS A 22 -16.25 -20.85 6.45
CA LYS A 22 -15.13 -19.96 6.82
C LYS A 22 -13.96 -20.10 5.87
N ALA A 23 -13.55 -21.33 5.59
CA ALA A 23 -12.42 -21.59 4.69
C ALA A 23 -12.68 -21.07 3.26
N LYS A 24 -13.89 -21.29 2.73
CA LYS A 24 -14.30 -20.78 1.41
C LYS A 24 -14.31 -19.25 1.37
N ALA A 25 -14.92 -18.61 2.37
CA ALA A 25 -14.99 -17.14 2.46
C ALA A 25 -13.59 -16.52 2.64
N GLN A 26 -12.69 -17.18 3.38
CA GLN A 26 -11.32 -16.74 3.59
C GLN A 26 -10.49 -16.81 2.29
N ALA A 27 -10.67 -17.87 1.49
CA ALA A 27 -10.04 -17.97 0.18
C ALA A 27 -10.48 -16.82 -0.75
N GLU A 28 -11.77 -16.49 -0.73
CA GLU A 28 -12.33 -15.37 -1.50
C GLU A 28 -11.84 -14.00 -1.02
N TYR A 29 -11.72 -13.81 0.29
CA TYR A 29 -11.13 -12.60 0.89
C TYR A 29 -9.66 -12.43 0.49
N ALA A 30 -8.87 -13.51 0.49
CA ALA A 30 -7.46 -13.46 0.13
C ALA A 30 -7.24 -12.96 -1.31
N LYS A 31 -8.06 -13.44 -2.27
CA LYS A 31 -8.03 -12.98 -3.66
C LYS A 31 -8.28 -11.47 -3.78
N VAL A 32 -9.34 -10.97 -3.13
CA VAL A 32 -9.70 -9.54 -3.18
C VAL A 32 -8.70 -8.67 -2.43
N ASN A 33 -8.22 -9.12 -1.28
CA ASN A 33 -7.18 -8.42 -0.52
C ASN A 33 -5.88 -8.27 -1.34
N LYS A 34 -5.48 -9.32 -2.08
CA LYS A 34 -4.35 -9.26 -3.02
C LYS A 34 -4.57 -8.22 -4.11
N GLN A 35 -5.78 -8.15 -4.67
CA GLN A 35 -6.13 -7.17 -5.69
C GLN A 35 -6.10 -5.73 -5.15
N VAL A 36 -6.65 -5.49 -3.96
CA VAL A 36 -6.63 -4.17 -3.30
C VAL A 36 -5.20 -3.72 -2.99
N LYS A 37 -4.36 -4.62 -2.45
CA LYS A 37 -2.93 -4.31 -2.20
C LYS A 37 -2.19 -3.96 -3.51
N ARG A 38 -2.48 -4.68 -4.59
CA ARG A 38 -1.91 -4.38 -5.93
C ARG A 38 -2.36 -3.01 -6.43
N SER A 39 -3.64 -2.67 -6.34
CA SER A 39 -4.14 -1.37 -6.80
C SER A 39 -3.55 -0.21 -5.99
N ILE A 40 -3.45 -0.33 -4.66
CA ILE A 40 -2.81 0.68 -3.81
C ILE A 40 -1.34 0.89 -4.22
N ARG A 41 -0.62 -0.19 -4.53
CA ARG A 41 0.78 -0.09 -4.99
C ARG A 41 0.88 0.59 -6.36
N THR A 42 -0.01 0.26 -7.29
CA THR A 42 -0.04 0.89 -8.62
C THR A 42 -0.41 2.36 -8.53
N ASP A 43 -1.40 2.72 -7.72
CA ASP A 43 -1.84 4.09 -7.51
C ASP A 43 -0.70 4.97 -6.93
N LYS A 44 0.00 4.47 -5.90
CA LYS A 44 1.20 5.14 -5.37
C LYS A 44 2.29 5.35 -6.42
N ARG A 45 2.52 4.36 -7.30
CA ARG A 45 3.49 4.50 -8.40
C ARG A 45 3.08 5.58 -9.38
N LYS A 46 1.82 5.59 -9.80
CA LYS A 46 1.28 6.63 -10.70
C LYS A 46 1.44 8.02 -10.09
N TYR A 47 1.08 8.18 -8.82
CA TYR A 47 1.25 9.45 -8.11
C TYR A 47 2.72 9.94 -8.10
N VAL A 48 3.66 9.04 -7.82
CA VAL A 48 5.10 9.37 -7.85
C VAL A 48 5.58 9.69 -9.26
N GLU A 49 5.16 8.93 -10.27
CA GLU A 49 5.48 9.18 -11.68
C GLU A 49 4.95 10.54 -12.16
N ASP A 50 3.74 10.92 -11.78
CA ASP A 50 3.12 12.20 -12.16
C ASP A 50 3.83 13.38 -11.47
N LEU A 51 4.25 13.21 -10.20
CA LEU A 51 5.11 14.17 -9.53
C LEU A 51 6.46 14.32 -10.24
N ALA A 52 7.11 13.21 -10.61
CA ALA A 52 8.39 13.23 -11.31
C ALA A 52 8.28 13.93 -12.68
N LYS A 53 7.24 13.63 -13.47
CA LYS A 53 6.96 14.33 -14.74
C LYS A 53 6.75 15.83 -14.53
N THR A 54 6.06 16.21 -13.46
CA THR A 54 5.84 17.63 -13.13
C THR A 54 7.14 18.32 -12.74
N ALA A 55 8.03 17.63 -12.01
CA ALA A 55 9.35 18.14 -11.67
C ALA A 55 10.21 18.34 -12.93
N GLU A 56 10.23 17.37 -13.84
CA GLU A 56 10.97 17.45 -15.10
C GLU A 56 10.49 18.64 -15.94
N LYS A 57 9.16 18.84 -16.04
CA LYS A 57 8.60 20.01 -16.73
C LYS A 57 9.03 21.32 -16.08
N ALA A 58 8.98 21.41 -14.74
CA ALA A 58 9.42 22.60 -14.01
C ALA A 58 10.91 22.90 -14.22
N ALA A 59 11.75 21.86 -14.31
CA ALA A 59 13.18 22.01 -14.63
C ALA A 59 13.38 22.62 -16.02
N ARG A 60 12.67 22.10 -17.03
CA ARG A 60 12.73 22.59 -18.41
C ARG A 60 12.26 24.04 -18.54
N GLU A 61 11.25 24.43 -17.76
CA GLU A 61 10.70 25.79 -17.73
C GLU A 61 11.53 26.76 -16.86
N GLY A 62 12.57 26.29 -16.16
CA GLY A 62 13.38 27.11 -15.24
C GLY A 62 12.66 27.49 -13.94
N ASN A 63 11.54 26.84 -13.59
CA ASN A 63 10.78 27.13 -12.38
C ASN A 63 11.38 26.39 -11.16
N MET A 64 12.49 26.95 -10.65
CA MET A 64 13.26 26.35 -9.55
C MET A 64 12.47 26.22 -8.25
N ARG A 65 11.58 27.17 -7.94
CA ARG A 65 10.74 27.10 -6.73
C ARG A 65 9.83 25.88 -6.75
N LYS A 66 9.12 25.66 -7.86
CA LYS A 66 8.20 24.51 -8.02
C LYS A 66 8.98 23.18 -8.04
N LEU A 67 10.15 23.17 -8.66
CA LEU A 67 11.04 22.00 -8.68
C LEU A 67 11.47 21.60 -7.25
N TYR A 68 11.86 22.57 -6.41
CA TYR A 68 12.22 22.31 -5.02
C TYR A 68 11.06 21.74 -4.21
N ASP A 69 9.86 22.32 -4.32
CA ASP A 69 8.67 21.85 -3.60
C ASP A 69 8.28 20.42 -3.97
N ILE A 70 8.37 20.05 -5.25
CA ILE A 70 8.07 18.69 -5.72
C ILE A 70 9.14 17.70 -5.25
N THR A 71 10.42 18.08 -5.34
CA THR A 71 11.55 17.25 -4.89
C THR A 71 11.46 17.00 -3.39
N LYS A 72 11.09 18.02 -2.61
CA LYS A 72 10.83 17.91 -1.18
C LYS A 72 9.72 16.89 -0.90
N LYS A 73 8.58 16.98 -1.60
CA LYS A 73 7.46 16.01 -1.48
C LYS A 73 7.85 14.58 -1.86
N LEU A 74 8.72 14.41 -2.85
CA LEU A 74 9.25 13.09 -3.22
C LEU A 74 10.17 12.52 -2.11
N SER A 75 11.01 13.38 -1.52
CA SER A 75 11.95 13.02 -0.45
C SER A 75 11.29 12.73 0.90
N GLU A 76 10.11 13.29 1.16
CA GLU A 76 9.40 13.17 2.45
C GLU A 76 8.85 11.74 2.72
N ASN A 77 9.06 10.81 1.79
CA ASN A 77 8.57 9.43 1.88
C ASN A 77 9.52 8.48 2.62
N CYS A 78 9.92 8.83 3.84
CA CYS A 78 10.76 7.97 4.67
C CYS A 78 10.00 7.42 5.89
N ARG A 79 9.56 6.16 5.75
CA ARG A 79 9.25 5.20 6.83
C ARG A 79 8.20 5.62 7.87
N LYS A 80 6.93 5.33 7.56
CA LYS A 80 6.02 4.80 8.60
C LYS A 80 5.50 3.46 8.11
N PRO A 81 5.77 2.33 8.81
CA PRO A 81 5.03 1.10 8.52
C PRO A 81 3.55 1.39 8.69
N GLU A 82 2.75 0.92 7.72
CA GLU A 82 1.31 0.96 7.77
C GLU A 82 0.87 0.31 9.09
N ARG A 83 0.47 1.13 10.06
CA ARG A 83 0.02 0.63 11.36
C ARG A 83 -1.17 -0.29 11.08
N PRO A 84 -1.18 -1.52 11.61
CA PRO A 84 -2.34 -2.40 11.46
C PRO A 84 -3.57 -1.66 11.99
N VAL A 85 -4.52 -1.37 11.10
CA VAL A 85 -5.81 -0.82 11.49
C VAL A 85 -6.50 -1.86 12.37
N LYS A 86 -6.55 -1.57 13.68
CA LYS A 86 -7.33 -2.35 14.65
C LYS A 86 -8.80 -1.95 14.52
N SER A 87 -9.70 -2.93 14.42
CA SER A 87 -11.14 -2.71 14.61
C SER A 87 -11.43 -2.45 16.10
N LYS A 88 -12.52 -1.73 16.39
CA LYS A 88 -12.96 -1.43 17.76
C LYS A 88 -13.41 -2.68 18.54
N ASP A 89 -13.69 -3.78 17.84
CA ASP A 89 -14.14 -5.01 18.47
C ASP A 89 -12.93 -5.88 18.82
N VAL A 90 -12.71 -6.03 20.12
CA VAL A 90 -11.63 -6.76 20.80
C VAL A 90 -11.64 -8.24 20.41
N LYS A 91 -11.17 -8.56 19.20
CA LYS A 91 -10.85 -9.93 18.80
C LYS A 91 -9.62 -9.93 17.91
N VAL A 92 -8.49 -10.29 18.51
CA VAL A 92 -7.23 -10.58 17.83
C VAL A 92 -7.44 -11.84 16.99
N ILE A 93 -7.69 -11.67 15.70
CA ILE A 93 -7.51 -12.76 14.74
C ILE A 93 -6.05 -12.70 14.30
N THR A 94 -5.33 -13.75 14.68
CA THR A 94 -3.90 -14.02 14.51
C THR A 94 -3.43 -13.81 13.07
N LYS A 95 -2.98 -12.59 12.79
CA LYS A 95 -2.21 -12.21 11.59
C LYS A 95 -0.73 -12.61 11.70
N ILE A 96 -0.40 -13.73 12.35
CA ILE A 96 1.00 -14.08 12.66
C ILE A 96 1.67 -14.73 11.44
N GLU A 97 1.00 -15.64 10.72
CA GLU A 97 1.62 -16.32 9.58
C GLU A 97 1.64 -15.49 8.28
N GLU A 98 0.65 -14.61 8.07
CA GLU A 98 0.56 -13.81 6.83
C GLU A 98 1.33 -12.47 6.89
N GLN A 99 1.96 -12.14 8.03
CA GLN A 99 2.79 -10.93 8.16
C GLN A 99 4.26 -11.13 7.78
N GLN A 100 4.78 -12.36 7.75
CA GLN A 100 6.21 -12.60 7.49
C GLN A 100 6.61 -12.69 6.02
N ASN A 101 5.67 -12.76 5.07
CA ASN A 101 6.01 -12.70 3.64
C ASN A 101 5.87 -11.28 3.08
N ARG A 102 6.70 -10.36 3.59
CA ARG A 102 7.19 -9.25 2.77
C ARG A 102 8.31 -9.83 1.91
N PRO A 103 8.19 -9.94 0.57
CA PRO A 103 9.37 -10.03 -0.26
C PRO A 103 10.08 -8.68 -0.12
N ASN A 104 10.99 -8.61 0.86
CA ASN A 104 12.02 -7.60 0.93
C ASN A 104 12.86 -7.78 -0.33
N ARG A 105 12.47 -7.13 -1.43
CA ARG A 105 13.46 -6.68 -2.40
C ARG A 105 14.17 -5.51 -1.76
N LYS A 106 15.10 -5.81 -0.84
CA LYS A 106 16.18 -4.90 -0.49
C LYS A 106 17.03 -4.83 -1.75
N SER A 107 16.89 -3.77 -2.54
CA SER A 107 17.96 -3.33 -3.42
C SER A 107 18.95 -2.56 -2.54
N PRO A 108 20.24 -2.94 -2.51
CA PRO A 108 21.25 -2.23 -1.72
C PRO A 108 21.44 -0.81 -2.25
N ASP A 109 21.60 0.09 -1.30
CA ASP A 109 22.19 1.42 -1.33
C ASP A 109 22.89 1.83 -2.64
N HIS A 110 22.44 2.94 -3.23
CA HIS A 110 23.33 3.94 -3.85
C HIS A 110 22.70 5.32 -3.67
N CYS A 111 23.08 6.00 -2.59
CA CYS A 111 23.06 7.45 -2.52
C CYS A 111 24.44 7.92 -2.99
N GLU A 112 24.60 8.19 -4.28
CA GLU A 112 25.77 8.94 -4.73
C GLU A 112 25.54 10.42 -4.40
N THR A 113 26.35 10.88 -3.45
CA THR A 113 26.66 12.28 -3.20
C THR A 113 27.27 12.91 -4.45
N LEU A 114 26.60 13.91 -5.03
CA LEU A 114 27.19 14.83 -5.99
C LEU A 114 27.96 15.89 -5.20
N ASN A 115 29.29 15.82 -5.26
CA ASN A 115 30.18 16.98 -5.08
C ASN A 115 30.45 17.58 -6.47
#